data_AF-A0A8D9GL38-F1
#
_entry.id   AF-A0A8D9GL38-F1
#
_cell.length_a   1.000
_cell.length_b   1.000
_cell.length_c   1.000
_cell.angle_alpha   90.00
_cell.angle_beta   90.00
_cell.angle_gamma   90.00
#
_symmetry.space_group_name_H-M   'P 1'
#
loop_
_entity.id
_entity.type
_entity.pdbx_description
1 polymer ?
#
loop_
_entity_poly.entity_id
_entity_poly.type
_entity_poly.pdbx_seq_one_letter_code
_entity_poly.pdbx_strand_id
1 'polypeptide(L)' 'MATKPNGKSPVSSASDEKVMLFRDVSLGPHETQLRFRLIHFWEAWNPIKKTLIGLEMLLMDEQGTVIQGFISP' A
#
# COMPACT_ATOMS: atom_id res chain seq x y z
N MET A 1 -1.24 0.95 52.40
CA MET A 1 -0.39 0.44 51.30
C MET A 1 -1.31 0.02 50.16
N ALA A 2 -1.33 0.75 49.06
CA ALA A 2 -2.17 0.45 47.90
C ALA A 2 -1.37 -0.43 46.92
N THR A 3 -1.96 -1.54 46.49
CA THR A 3 -1.37 -2.50 45.56
C THR A 3 -1.40 -1.96 44.14
N LYS A 4 -0.23 -1.97 43.47
CA LYS A 4 -0.08 -1.68 42.03
C LYS A 4 -0.86 -2.71 41.21
N PRO A 5 -1.71 -2.31 40.24
CA PRO A 5 -2.22 -3.27 39.27
C PRO A 5 -1.15 -3.49 38.20
N ASN A 6 -0.49 -4.65 38.26
CA ASN A 6 0.39 -5.15 37.20
C ASN A 6 -0.51 -5.79 36.12
N GLY A 7 -1.15 -4.97 35.31
CA GLY A 7 -1.97 -5.41 34.18
C GLY A 7 -1.14 -5.39 32.92
N LYS A 8 -0.67 -6.57 32.49
CA LYS A 8 -0.10 -6.77 31.15
C LYS A 8 -1.04 -6.13 30.14
N SER A 9 -0.57 -5.13 29.41
CA SER A 9 -1.27 -4.63 28.23
C SER A 9 -1.53 -5.84 27.32
N PRO A 10 -2.76 -6.00 26.78
CA PRO A 10 -2.94 -6.94 25.70
C PRO A 10 -1.98 -6.46 24.62
N VAL A 11 -0.98 -7.28 24.29
CA VAL A 11 -0.42 -7.25 22.94
C VAL A 11 -1.65 -7.40 22.08
N SER A 12 -2.09 -6.29 21.48
CA SER A 12 -3.02 -6.33 20.37
C SER A 12 -2.34 -7.28 19.40
N SER A 13 -2.83 -8.52 19.32
CA SER A 13 -2.55 -9.38 18.19
C SER A 13 -2.79 -8.48 17.00
N ALA A 14 -1.71 -8.13 16.28
CA ALA A 14 -1.80 -7.38 15.06
C ALA A 14 -2.98 -7.98 14.32
N SER A 15 -4.01 -7.17 14.09
CA SER A 15 -5.13 -7.58 13.27
C SER A 15 -4.49 -8.24 12.06
N ASP A 16 -4.81 -9.52 11.83
CA ASP A 16 -4.50 -10.21 10.58
C ASP A 16 -5.34 -9.52 9.50
N GLU A 17 -5.03 -8.24 9.24
CA GLU A 17 -5.53 -7.49 8.11
C GLU A 17 -5.06 -8.30 6.93
N LYS A 18 -6.02 -8.99 6.32
CA LYS A 18 -5.78 -9.89 5.20
C LYS A 18 -5.17 -9.07 4.08
N VAL A 19 -3.85 -9.14 3.97
CA VAL A 19 -3.10 -8.53 2.87
C VAL A 19 -3.49 -9.27 1.60
N MET A 20 -3.96 -8.52 0.62
CA MET A 20 -4.35 -9.06 -0.68
C MET A 20 -3.13 -9.11 -1.60
N LEU A 21 -3.10 -10.12 -2.46
CA LEU A 21 -2.13 -10.24 -3.55
C LEU A 21 -2.68 -9.61 -4.82
N PHE A 22 -1.82 -9.24 -5.76
CA PHE A 22 -2.29 -8.56 -6.98
C PHE A 22 -3.20 -9.43 -7.84
N ARG A 23 -3.03 -10.75 -7.81
CA ARG A 23 -3.87 -11.70 -8.56
C ARG A 23 -5.30 -11.78 -8.04
N ASP A 24 -5.52 -11.39 -6.79
CA ASP A 24 -6.82 -11.44 -6.12
C ASP A 24 -7.58 -10.11 -6.26
N VAL A 25 -6.94 -9.08 -6.82
CA VAL A 25 -7.55 -7.77 -7.05
C VAL A 25 -8.62 -7.90 -8.13
N SER A 26 -9.83 -7.42 -7.80
CA SER A 26 -10.96 -7.39 -8.72
C SER A 26 -11.35 -5.96 -9.09
N LEU A 27 -12.02 -5.79 -10.23
CA LEU A 27 -12.51 -4.49 -10.65
C LEU A 27 -13.71 -4.07 -9.80
N GLY A 28 -13.69 -2.84 -9.28
CA GLY A 28 -14.79 -2.23 -8.55
C GLY A 28 -14.39 -1.63 -7.21
N PRO A 29 -15.27 -0.87 -6.54
CA PRO A 29 -14.98 -0.25 -5.26
C PRO A 29 -14.84 -1.33 -4.18
N HIS A 30 -13.64 -1.48 -3.63
CA HIS A 30 -13.38 -2.30 -2.47
C HIS A 30 -12.19 -1.70 -1.72
N GLU A 31 -12.20 -1.82 -0.40
CA GLU A 31 -11.09 -1.41 0.44
C GLU A 31 -10.28 -2.65 0.81
N THR A 32 -8.99 -2.62 0.54
CA THR A 32 -8.07 -3.71 0.88
C THR A 32 -6.68 -3.17 1.14
N GLN A 33 -5.85 -3.96 1.81
CA GLN A 33 -4.45 -3.63 2.04
C GLN A 33 -3.58 -4.48 1.11
N LEU A 34 -2.70 -3.82 0.35
CA LEU A 34 -1.72 -4.48 -0.50
C LEU A 34 -0.32 -4.27 0.09
N ARG A 35 0.53 -5.30 0.02
CA ARG A 35 1.97 -5.18 0.30
C ARG A 35 2.74 -5.40 -0.98
N PHE A 36 3.63 -4.47 -1.30
CA PHE A 36 4.39 -4.50 -2.53
C PHE A 36 5.73 -3.79 -2.38
N ARG A 37 6.65 -4.10 -3.30
CA ARG A 37 7.87 -3.35 -3.55
C ARG A 37 7.66 -2.46 -4.76
N LEU A 38 8.01 -1.18 -4.61
CA LEU A 38 8.12 -0.28 -5.75
C LEU A 38 9.42 -0.59 -6.51
N ILE A 39 9.30 -1.06 -7.75
CA ILE A 39 10.46 -1.46 -8.56
C ILE A 39 10.80 -0.45 -9.66
N HIS A 40 9.86 0.40 -10.04
CA HIS A 40 10.08 1.53 -10.95
C HIS A 40 9.12 2.66 -10.61
N PHE A 41 9.60 3.90 -10.70
CA PHE A 41 8.83 5.11 -10.42
C PHE A 41 9.27 6.20 -11.40
N TRP A 42 8.31 6.83 -12.06
CA TRP A 42 8.58 8.03 -12.83
C TRP A 42 7.47 9.06 -12.71
N GLU A 43 7.89 10.32 -12.75
CA GLU A 43 7.00 11.46 -12.75
C GLU A 43 6.83 11.98 -14.17
N ALA A 44 5.60 12.02 -14.62
CA ALA A 44 5.24 12.63 -15.88
C ALA A 44 5.09 14.14 -15.66
N TRP A 45 5.92 14.94 -16.32
CA TRP A 45 5.85 16.40 -16.24
C TRP A 45 5.54 17.01 -17.60
N ASN A 46 4.69 18.03 -17.61
CA ASN A 46 4.55 18.91 -18.76
C ASN A 46 5.75 19.88 -18.80
N PRO A 47 6.63 19.80 -19.82
CA PRO A 47 7.86 20.57 -19.85
C PRO A 47 7.64 22.08 -20.07
N ILE A 48 6.49 22.47 -20.64
CA ILE A 48 6.12 23.86 -20.94
C ILE A 48 5.45 24.48 -19.73
N LYS A 49 4.39 23.84 -19.22
CA LYS A 49 3.60 24.34 -18.09
C LYS A 49 4.27 24.10 -16.74
N LYS A 50 5.29 23.23 -16.70
CA LYS A 50 5.96 22.78 -15.46
C LYS A 50 4.98 22.19 -14.44
N THR A 51 3.95 21.50 -14.92
CA THR A 51 2.93 20.84 -14.10
C THR A 51 3.11 19.33 -14.14
N LEU A 52 2.93 18.65 -13.01
CA LEU A 52 2.82 17.19 -12.96
C LEU A 52 1.59 16.76 -13.76
N ILE A 53 1.71 15.74 -14.59
CA ILE A 53 0.61 15.17 -15.40
C ILE A 53 0.30 13.73 -15.03
N GLY A 54 1.14 13.08 -14.21
CA GLY A 54 0.93 11.71 -13.78
C GLY A 54 2.12 11.17 -13.00
N LEU A 55 1.85 10.16 -12.18
CA LEU A 55 2.86 9.32 -11.57
C LEU A 55 2.61 7.90 -12.07
N GLU A 56 3.62 7.28 -12.64
CA GLU A 56 3.54 5.88 -13.03
C GLU A 56 4.52 5.05 -12.22
N MET A 57 4.05 3.88 -11.83
CA MET A 57 4.72 3.00 -10.89
C MET A 57 4.65 1.56 -11.41
N LEU A 58 5.75 0.83 -11.28
CA LEU A 58 5.73 -0.63 -11.35
C LEU A 58 5.85 -1.18 -9.93
N LEU A 59 4.88 -1.99 -9.55
CA LEU A 59 4.73 -2.55 -8.21
C LEU A 59 4.88 -4.06 -8.31
N MET A 60 5.59 -4.66 -7.35
CA MET A 60 5.77 -6.12 -7.27
C MET A 60 5.26 -6.65 -5.93
N ASP A 61 4.37 -7.62 -5.94
CA ASP A 61 3.86 -8.25 -4.71
C ASP A 61 4.83 -9.32 -4.15
N GLU A 62 4.44 -9.94 -3.04
CA GLU A 62 5.22 -10.97 -2.34
C GLU A 62 5.46 -12.24 -3.20
N GLN A 63 4.64 -12.48 -4.22
CA GLN A 63 4.80 -13.62 -5.14
C GLN A 63 5.60 -13.26 -6.41
N GLY A 64 6.06 -12.02 -6.53
CA GLY A 64 6.74 -11.53 -7.73
C GLY A 64 5.80 -11.17 -8.87
N THR A 65 4.48 -11.09 -8.62
CA THR A 65 3.53 -10.56 -9.61
C THR A 65 3.76 -9.06 -9.76
N VAL A 66 3.85 -8.59 -11.00
CA VAL A 66 4.07 -7.16 -11.31
C VAL A 66 2.78 -6.54 -11.85
N ILE A 67 2.45 -5.36 -11.35
CA ILE A 67 1.37 -4.51 -11.89
C ILE A 67 1.89 -3.11 -12.18
N GLN A 68 1.26 -2.44 -13.15
CA GLN A 68 1.48 -1.03 -13.44
C GLN A 68 0.38 -0.20 -12.77
N GLY A 69 0.79 0.76 -11.94
CA GLY A 69 -0.07 1.74 -11.32
C GLY A 69 0.10 3.10 -11.99
N PHE A 70 -1.00 3.85 -12.11
CA PHE A 70 -0.99 5.23 -12.59
C PHE A 70 -1.82 6.10 -11.65
N ILE A 71 -1.26 7.21 -11.18
CA ILE A 71 -1.95 8.23 -10.39
C ILE A 71 -2.04 9.51 -11.22
N SER A 72 -3.26 9.97 -11.46
CA SER A 72 -3.51 11.31 -11.98
C SER A 72 -3.40 12.33 -10.84
N PRO A 73 -2.75 13.49 -11.03
CA PRO A 73 -2.80 14.62 -10.11
C PRO A 73 -4.20 15.18 -9.93
#